data_AF-A0A067BXU5-F1
#
_entry.id   AF-A0A067BXU5-F1
#
_cell.length_a   1.000
_cell.length_b   1.000
_cell.length_c   1.000
_cell.angle_alpha   90.00
_cell.angle_beta   90.00
_cell.angle_gamma   90.00
#
_symmetry.space_group_name_H-M   'P 1'
#
loop_
_entity.id
_entity.type
_entity.pdbx_description
1 polymer ?
#
loop_
_entity_poly.entity_id
_entity_poly.type
_entity_poly.pdbx_seq_one_letter_code
_entity_poly.pdbx_strand_id
1 'polypeptide(L)'
;MDYLYAMWSPLTQTFLPSKQEFRKYPMQEYSWNYLDHLICGYYDNMTEQVKYKRGHYCVLPPALAHLADDDDREAALQDYGDKFNRFLDYIRLKARGKDDKTESDATLLDVTPLLTKVQQAAKEEREAKARDAQKALQEAQEAGQTRQAVNGKPADTVDIEKDVKKGSSDKGKDSSAPKNPSGICKVQQNVAKIPLLAPDAPHSQQWVNLRYDMELLPTQCFHLEVQWLVCRSALVDDFITGLTRRAKQFSLDIIPVPENYGASTLDIHPLICPVHFAIHVPSVLPMVEKALVSTLGFCVDGIYTATKELLPTQYNVHKPTGDRNYRQYVHRELSCFVRVTDASVVWISSRRLHSPEMKALFETVRACVADLQATALPPLAIAATCAV
;
A
#
# COMPACT_ATOMS: atom_id res chain seq x y z
N MET A 1 25.45 11.02 -19.04
CA MET A 1 26.51 11.61 -18.21
C MET A 1 25.92 11.79 -16.84
N ASP A 2 26.56 11.24 -15.83
CA ASP A 2 26.07 11.33 -14.46
C ASP A 2 26.73 12.53 -13.79
N TYR A 3 25.91 13.47 -13.32
CA TYR A 3 26.38 14.63 -12.59
C TYR A 3 26.14 14.42 -11.10
N LEU A 4 27.23 14.40 -10.34
CA LEU A 4 27.20 14.31 -8.88
C LEU A 4 27.31 15.72 -8.29
N TYR A 5 26.45 16.02 -7.33
CA TYR A 5 26.44 17.31 -6.64
C TYR A 5 26.03 17.13 -5.19
N ALA A 6 26.26 18.16 -4.39
CA ALA A 6 25.86 18.17 -3.00
C ALA A 6 24.75 19.20 -2.81
N MET A 7 23.66 18.80 -2.16
CA MET A 7 22.49 19.63 -1.91
C MET A 7 22.40 19.94 -0.42
N TRP A 8 22.27 21.22 -0.09
CA TRP A 8 22.01 21.62 1.29
C TRP A 8 20.63 21.13 1.73
N SER A 9 20.58 20.37 2.83
CA SER A 9 19.34 19.92 3.44
C SER A 9 19.05 20.74 4.71
N PRO A 10 17.95 21.53 4.74
CA PRO A 10 17.55 22.26 5.94
C PRO A 10 17.18 21.35 7.12
N LEU A 11 16.79 20.09 6.85
CA LEU A 11 16.44 19.13 7.89
C LEU A 11 17.68 18.63 8.63
N THR A 12 18.74 18.29 7.89
CA THR A 12 19.98 17.78 8.50
C THR A 12 21.01 18.87 8.79
N GLN A 13 20.81 20.09 8.27
CA GLN A 13 21.79 21.20 8.32
C GLN A 13 23.17 20.77 7.76
N THR A 14 23.14 19.94 6.71
CA THR A 14 24.34 19.42 6.05
C THR A 14 24.14 19.33 4.55
N PHE A 15 25.24 19.24 3.80
CA PHE A 15 25.22 18.91 2.39
C PHE A 15 25.09 17.40 2.20
N LEU A 16 24.05 16.98 1.48
CA LEU A 16 23.80 15.59 1.14
C LEU A 16 24.16 15.32 -0.33
N PRO A 17 24.81 14.19 -0.64
CA PRO A 17 25.13 13.84 -2.01
C PRO A 17 23.86 13.55 -2.80
N SER A 18 23.81 13.99 -4.05
CA SER A 18 22.72 13.71 -4.98
C SER A 18 23.29 13.51 -6.39
N LYS A 19 22.53 12.79 -7.21
CA LYS A 19 22.92 12.40 -8.56
C LYS A 19 21.83 12.81 -9.54
N GLN A 20 22.23 13.41 -10.65
CA GLN A 20 21.34 13.65 -11.78
C GLN A 20 21.94 13.00 -13.02
N GLU A 21 21.17 12.12 -13.65
CA GLU A 21 21.52 11.59 -14.95
C GLU A 21 21.11 12.61 -16.03
N PHE A 22 22.08 13.07 -16.82
CA PHE A 22 21.85 13.88 -18.01
C PHE A 22 22.03 13.01 -19.25
N ARG A 23 20.99 12.91 -20.06
CA ARG A 23 21.03 12.18 -21.32
C ARG A 23 21.08 13.17 -22.49
N LYS A 24 21.93 12.88 -23.47
CA LYS A 24 22.02 13.67 -24.72
C LYS A 24 20.71 13.61 -25.51
N TYR A 25 20.04 12.47 -25.45
CA TYR A 25 18.71 12.23 -26.03
C TYR A 25 17.79 11.63 -24.95
N PRO A 26 16.47 11.90 -24.98
CA PRO A 26 15.52 11.22 -24.10
C PRO A 26 15.64 9.68 -24.28
N MET A 27 15.63 8.88 -23.20
CA MET A 27 15.50 7.42 -23.38
C MET A 27 14.11 7.08 -23.88
N GLN A 28 14.06 6.00 -24.65
CA GLN A 28 12.94 5.54 -25.47
C GLN A 28 12.58 6.52 -26.57
N GLU A 29 12.81 6.07 -27.81
CA GLU A 29 12.14 6.64 -28.97
C GLU A 29 10.66 6.70 -28.65
N TYR A 30 10.13 7.92 -28.63
CA TYR A 30 8.73 8.17 -28.38
C TYR A 30 7.94 7.33 -29.39
N SER A 31 7.16 6.37 -28.91
CA SER A 31 6.47 5.41 -29.76
C SER A 31 5.27 6.10 -30.44
N TRP A 32 5.56 6.84 -31.51
CA TRP A 32 4.57 7.63 -32.26
C TRP A 32 3.37 6.78 -32.69
N ASN A 33 3.61 5.57 -33.19
CA ASN A 33 2.52 4.66 -33.57
C ASN A 33 1.63 4.29 -32.37
N TYR A 34 2.23 4.03 -31.21
CA TYR A 34 1.45 3.72 -30.00
C TYR A 34 0.67 4.95 -29.51
N LEU A 35 1.29 6.14 -29.55
CA LEU A 35 0.60 7.40 -29.27
C LEU A 35 -0.61 7.56 -30.20
N ASP A 36 -0.43 7.43 -31.52
CA ASP A 36 -1.49 7.65 -32.49
C ASP A 36 -2.64 6.67 -32.25
N HIS A 37 -2.33 5.39 -31.99
CA HIS A 37 -3.33 4.41 -31.61
C HIS A 37 -4.05 4.75 -30.30
N LEU A 38 -3.34 5.30 -29.31
CA LEU A 38 -3.93 5.77 -28.04
C LEU A 38 -4.85 6.98 -28.25
N ILE A 39 -4.43 7.99 -29.03
CA ILE A 39 -5.23 9.19 -29.32
C ILE A 39 -6.46 8.85 -30.16
N CYS A 40 -6.33 7.94 -31.12
CA CYS A 40 -7.47 7.44 -31.90
C CYS A 40 -8.38 6.49 -31.10
N GLY A 41 -8.02 6.15 -29.86
CA GLY A 41 -8.84 5.33 -28.97
C GLY A 41 -8.80 3.82 -29.24
N TYR A 42 -7.82 3.33 -30.01
CA TYR A 42 -7.56 1.89 -30.17
C TYR A 42 -6.93 1.27 -28.92
N TYR A 43 -6.14 2.07 -28.19
CA TYR A 43 -5.61 1.72 -26.88
C TYR A 43 -6.19 2.62 -25.81
N ASP A 44 -6.38 2.06 -24.62
CA ASP A 44 -6.79 2.82 -23.43
C ASP A 44 -5.67 2.94 -22.40
N ASN A 45 -4.62 2.10 -22.49
CA ASN A 45 -3.56 2.08 -21.50
C ASN A 45 -2.50 3.17 -21.79
N MET A 46 -2.36 4.14 -20.89
CA MET A 46 -1.27 5.12 -20.95
C MET A 46 -0.02 4.52 -20.31
N THR A 47 0.94 4.14 -21.16
CA THR A 47 2.24 3.61 -20.72
C THR A 47 3.25 4.74 -20.53
N GLU A 48 4.29 4.50 -19.74
CA GLU A 48 5.36 5.50 -19.49
C GLU A 48 6.09 5.97 -20.76
N GLN A 49 6.02 5.19 -21.85
CA GLN A 49 6.58 5.54 -23.15
C GLN A 49 5.83 6.72 -23.81
N VAL A 50 4.55 6.87 -23.49
CA VAL A 50 3.73 7.99 -23.93
C VAL A 50 3.82 9.05 -22.85
N LYS A 51 4.43 10.19 -23.14
CA LYS A 51 4.50 11.30 -22.18
C LYS A 51 3.11 11.90 -21.95
N TYR A 52 2.39 11.44 -20.92
CA TYR A 52 1.09 11.96 -20.48
C TYR A 52 1.21 12.77 -19.19
N LYS A 53 0.15 13.53 -18.84
CA LYS A 53 0.04 14.24 -17.58
C LYS A 53 -0.73 13.37 -16.58
N ARG A 54 -0.32 13.39 -15.32
CA ARG A 54 -0.98 12.64 -14.25
C ARG A 54 -1.03 13.42 -12.95
N GLY A 55 -2.09 13.17 -12.19
CA GLY A 55 -2.23 13.59 -10.79
C GLY A 55 -2.46 12.37 -9.92
N HIS A 56 -1.69 12.23 -8.84
CA HIS A 56 -1.84 11.16 -7.87
C HIS A 56 -2.61 11.65 -6.65
N TYR A 57 -3.51 10.81 -6.16
CA TYR A 57 -4.36 11.07 -5.02
C TYR A 57 -4.46 9.81 -4.17
N CYS A 58 -4.62 10.00 -2.87
CA CYS A 58 -4.89 8.92 -1.94
C CYS A 58 -6.17 9.22 -1.17
N VAL A 59 -7.00 8.21 -0.95
CA VAL A 59 -8.03 8.26 0.09
C VAL A 59 -7.51 7.57 1.33
N LEU A 60 -7.46 8.30 2.44
CA LEU A 60 -6.92 7.79 3.70
C LEU A 60 -8.00 7.06 4.50
N PRO A 61 -7.73 5.85 5.01
CA PRO A 61 -8.63 5.16 5.93
C PRO A 61 -8.72 5.93 7.26
N PRO A 62 -9.82 5.81 8.01
CA PRO A 62 -10.01 6.54 9.28
C PRO A 62 -8.89 6.25 10.30
N ALA A 63 -8.59 7.23 11.14
CA ALA A 63 -7.60 7.06 12.21
C ALA A 63 -8.20 6.23 13.36
N LEU A 64 -7.91 4.93 13.38
CA LEU A 64 -8.47 4.00 14.38
C LEU A 64 -7.71 3.99 15.71
N ALA A 65 -6.61 4.74 15.85
CA ALA A 65 -5.75 4.67 17.05
C ALA A 65 -6.44 5.14 18.34
N HIS A 66 -7.46 6.00 18.23
CA HIS A 66 -8.18 6.56 19.38
C HIS A 66 -9.37 5.71 19.84
N LEU A 67 -9.78 4.72 19.06
CA LEU A 67 -10.90 3.84 19.38
C LEU A 67 -10.37 2.62 20.13
N ALA A 68 -10.72 2.52 21.42
CA ALA A 68 -10.29 1.43 22.31
C ALA A 68 -11.16 0.17 22.15
N ASP A 69 -12.45 0.35 21.87
CA ASP A 69 -13.41 -0.75 21.75
C ASP A 69 -13.40 -1.35 20.34
N ASP A 70 -13.28 -2.67 20.25
CA ASP A 70 -13.20 -3.40 18.98
C ASP A 70 -14.49 -3.26 18.15
N ASP A 71 -15.64 -3.15 18.81
CA ASP A 71 -16.94 -2.97 18.14
C ASP A 71 -17.06 -1.59 17.47
N ASP A 72 -16.61 -0.53 18.15
CA ASP A 72 -16.59 0.84 17.61
C ASP A 72 -15.64 0.95 16.41
N ARG A 73 -14.50 0.25 16.47
CA ARG A 73 -13.53 0.18 15.35
C ARG A 73 -14.16 -0.48 14.12
N GLU A 74 -14.86 -1.59 14.31
CA GLU A 74 -15.50 -2.30 13.21
C GLU A 74 -16.66 -1.47 12.62
N ALA A 75 -17.47 -0.82 13.45
CA ALA A 75 -18.52 0.08 13.00
C ALA A 75 -17.98 1.26 12.17
N ALA A 76 -16.86 1.88 12.62
CA ALA A 76 -16.20 2.94 11.88
C ALA A 76 -15.65 2.48 10.53
N LEU A 77 -15.15 1.24 10.46
CA LEU A 77 -14.68 0.64 9.21
C LEU A 77 -15.82 0.33 8.23
N GLN A 78 -16.96 -0.14 8.72
CA GLN A 78 -18.15 -0.37 7.91
C GLN A 78 -18.70 0.93 7.35
N ASP A 79 -18.86 1.97 8.19
CA ASP A 79 -19.29 3.29 7.77
C ASP A 79 -18.33 3.91 6.72
N TYR A 80 -17.01 3.75 6.92
CA TYR A 80 -16.02 4.14 5.92
C TYR A 80 -16.20 3.39 4.59
N GLY A 81 -16.39 2.06 4.64
CA GLY A 81 -16.64 1.24 3.46
C GLY A 81 -17.90 1.66 2.69
N ASP A 82 -18.98 1.96 3.39
CA ASP A 82 -20.24 2.41 2.79
C ASP A 82 -20.11 3.79 2.14
N LYS A 83 -19.47 4.74 2.82
CA LYS A 83 -19.15 6.07 2.27
C LYS A 83 -18.27 5.94 1.02
N PHE A 84 -17.29 5.03 1.06
CA PHE A 84 -16.40 4.78 -0.06
C PHE A 84 -17.11 4.14 -1.25
N ASN A 85 -18.02 3.19 -1.02
CA ASN A 85 -18.82 2.60 -2.10
C ASN A 85 -19.68 3.64 -2.82
N ARG A 86 -20.30 4.57 -2.09
CA ARG A 86 -21.03 5.71 -2.70
C ARG A 86 -20.12 6.59 -3.55
N PHE A 87 -18.88 6.79 -3.12
CA PHE A 87 -17.87 7.51 -3.90
C PHE A 87 -17.46 6.77 -5.17
N LEU A 88 -17.27 5.45 -5.10
CA LEU A 88 -17.00 4.63 -6.29
C LEU A 88 -18.18 4.61 -7.27
N ASP A 89 -19.41 4.60 -6.77
CA ASP A 89 -20.60 4.65 -7.63
C ASP A 89 -20.70 5.98 -8.37
N TYR A 90 -20.35 7.08 -7.73
CA TYR A 90 -20.18 8.38 -8.40
C TYR A 90 -19.13 8.30 -9.53
N ILE A 91 -17.97 7.70 -9.28
CA ILE A 91 -16.92 7.52 -10.30
C ILE A 91 -17.45 6.67 -11.47
N ARG A 92 -18.14 5.56 -11.18
CA ARG A 92 -18.74 4.67 -12.19
C ARG A 92 -19.82 5.36 -13.00
N LEU A 93 -20.62 6.23 -12.36
CA LEU A 93 -21.64 7.04 -13.04
C LEU A 93 -20.98 8.00 -14.04
N LYS A 94 -19.89 8.66 -13.63
CA LYS A 94 -19.09 9.52 -14.51
C LYS A 94 -18.44 8.75 -15.65
N ALA A 95 -17.92 7.55 -15.40
CA ALA A 95 -17.36 6.70 -16.45
C ALA A 95 -18.39 6.30 -17.52
N ARG A 96 -19.69 6.22 -17.17
CA ARG A 96 -20.80 5.97 -18.10
C ARG A 96 -21.24 7.23 -18.88
N GLY A 97 -20.64 8.39 -18.62
CA GLY A 97 -21.01 9.66 -19.26
C GLY A 97 -22.38 10.21 -18.83
N LYS A 98 -22.87 9.83 -17.65
CA LYS A 98 -24.12 10.37 -17.09
C LYS A 98 -23.87 11.61 -16.23
N ASP A 99 -24.78 12.56 -16.31
CA ASP A 99 -24.77 13.79 -15.50
C ASP A 99 -25.19 13.53 -14.04
N ASP A 100 -24.77 14.41 -13.14
CA ASP A 100 -25.10 14.34 -11.70
C ASP A 100 -26.63 14.32 -11.43
N LYS A 101 -27.44 14.77 -12.39
CA LYS A 101 -28.91 14.82 -12.28
C LYS A 101 -29.60 13.46 -12.45
N THR A 102 -28.90 12.44 -12.96
CA THR A 102 -29.46 11.09 -13.16
C THR A 102 -29.33 10.21 -11.91
N GLU A 103 -28.85 10.75 -10.79
CA GLU A 103 -28.67 10.03 -9.51
C GLU A 103 -29.97 9.44 -8.93
N SER A 104 -31.14 10.02 -9.22
CA SER A 104 -32.42 9.54 -8.64
C SER A 104 -32.90 8.20 -9.20
N ASP A 105 -32.27 7.69 -10.26
CA ASP A 105 -32.66 6.45 -10.96
C ASP A 105 -31.58 5.36 -10.88
N ALA A 106 -30.49 5.62 -10.14
CA ALA A 106 -29.44 4.63 -9.87
C ALA A 106 -29.84 3.75 -8.67
N THR A 107 -30.91 2.99 -8.83
CA THR A 107 -31.27 1.90 -7.93
C THR A 107 -30.10 0.90 -7.89
N LEU A 108 -29.50 0.75 -6.70
CA LEU A 108 -28.68 -0.36 -6.23
C LEU A 108 -28.39 -1.43 -7.29
N LEU A 109 -27.31 -1.26 -8.06
CA LEU A 109 -26.74 -2.36 -8.82
C LEU A 109 -25.65 -2.99 -7.97
N ASP A 110 -25.93 -4.22 -7.55
CA ASP A 110 -25.12 -5.16 -6.77
C ASP A 110 -23.63 -4.94 -6.95
N VAL A 111 -23.03 -4.19 -6.02
CA VAL A 111 -21.58 -4.01 -5.96
C VAL A 111 -21.08 -5.08 -5.01
N THR A 112 -20.21 -5.96 -5.51
CA THR A 112 -19.40 -6.81 -4.62
C THR A 112 -18.68 -5.87 -3.65
N PRO A 113 -18.97 -5.90 -2.34
CA PRO A 113 -18.39 -4.92 -1.43
C PRO A 113 -16.88 -5.14 -1.46
N LEU A 114 -16.10 -4.16 -1.90
CA LEU A 114 -14.63 -4.30 -1.94
C LEU A 114 -14.03 -4.58 -0.56
N LEU A 115 -14.80 -4.34 0.51
CA LEU A 115 -14.41 -4.59 1.90
C LEU A 115 -14.32 -6.08 2.28
N THR A 116 -14.78 -7.02 1.44
CA THR A 116 -15.20 -8.32 1.98
C THR A 116 -14.20 -9.48 1.95
N LYS A 117 -13.16 -9.52 1.11
CA LYS A 117 -12.31 -10.74 1.10
C LYS A 117 -11.47 -10.93 2.38
N VAL A 118 -10.94 -9.85 2.94
CA VAL A 118 -10.09 -9.91 4.15
C VAL A 118 -10.94 -9.96 5.42
N GLN A 119 -12.02 -9.19 5.49
CA GLN A 119 -12.93 -9.21 6.64
C GLN A 119 -13.78 -10.49 6.70
N GLN A 120 -14.29 -11.01 5.57
CA GLN A 120 -15.01 -12.29 5.56
C GLN A 120 -14.07 -13.42 5.90
N ALA A 121 -12.84 -13.47 5.36
CA ALA A 121 -11.88 -14.51 5.74
C ALA A 121 -11.47 -14.42 7.23
N ALA A 122 -11.28 -13.22 7.78
CA ALA A 122 -10.95 -13.04 9.20
C ALA A 122 -12.13 -13.37 10.12
N LYS A 123 -13.37 -13.06 9.69
CA LYS A 123 -14.60 -13.43 10.39
C LYS A 123 -14.83 -14.94 10.34
N GLU A 124 -14.66 -15.56 9.17
CA GLU A 124 -14.73 -17.01 8.97
C GLU A 124 -13.66 -17.74 9.78
N GLU A 125 -12.43 -17.21 9.87
CA GLU A 125 -11.36 -17.78 10.69
C GLU A 125 -11.63 -17.63 12.19
N ARG A 126 -12.18 -16.48 12.64
CA ARG A 126 -12.62 -16.28 14.04
C ARG A 126 -13.80 -17.19 14.39
N GLU A 127 -14.77 -17.33 13.50
CA GLU A 127 -15.92 -18.23 13.68
C GLU A 127 -15.50 -19.69 13.66
N ALA A 128 -14.55 -20.09 12.80
CA ALA A 128 -13.99 -21.43 12.79
C ALA A 128 -13.24 -21.75 14.09
N LYS A 129 -12.39 -20.83 14.58
CA LYS A 129 -11.70 -20.99 15.88
C LYS A 129 -12.68 -21.03 17.06
N ALA A 130 -13.78 -20.27 17.01
CA ALA A 130 -14.82 -20.31 18.03
C ALA A 130 -15.59 -21.64 18.01
N ARG A 131 -15.89 -22.19 16.83
CA ARG A 131 -16.53 -23.52 16.66
C ARG A 131 -15.61 -24.64 17.15
N ASP A 132 -14.31 -24.58 16.82
CA ASP A 132 -13.33 -25.56 17.27
C ASP A 132 -13.14 -25.50 18.81
N ALA A 133 -13.14 -24.30 19.39
CA ALA A 133 -13.08 -24.12 20.84
C ALA A 133 -14.34 -24.63 21.57
N GLN A 134 -15.53 -24.42 20.99
CA GLN A 134 -16.79 -24.98 21.51
C GLN A 134 -16.81 -26.51 21.42
N LYS A 135 -16.32 -27.07 20.32
CA LYS A 135 -16.24 -28.52 20.12
C LYS A 135 -15.26 -29.17 21.09
N ALA A 136 -14.10 -28.56 21.34
CA ALA A 136 -13.15 -29.01 22.35
C ALA A 136 -13.71 -28.94 23.78
N LEU A 137 -14.54 -27.92 24.09
CA LEU A 137 -15.22 -27.80 25.39
C LEU A 137 -16.29 -28.89 25.57
N GLN A 138 -17.00 -29.25 24.50
CA GLN A 138 -18.01 -30.30 24.49
C GLN A 138 -17.39 -31.70 24.60
N GLU A 139 -16.30 -31.96 23.88
CA GLU A 139 -15.53 -33.21 23.99
C GLU A 139 -14.89 -33.38 25.39
N ALA A 140 -14.48 -32.29 26.05
CA ALA A 140 -14.00 -32.32 27.43
C ALA A 140 -15.12 -32.59 28.46
N GLN A 141 -16.35 -32.13 28.19
CA GLN A 141 -17.52 -32.40 29.03
C GLN A 141 -18.00 -33.86 28.87
N GLU A 142 -17.95 -34.41 27.67
CA GLU A 142 -18.29 -35.82 27.39
C GLU A 142 -17.26 -36.78 27.99
N ALA A 143 -15.96 -36.45 27.90
CA ALA A 143 -14.88 -37.21 28.56
C ALA A 143 -14.95 -37.16 30.10
N GLY A 144 -15.56 -36.12 30.66
CA GLY A 144 -15.83 -35.98 32.10
C GLY A 144 -16.97 -36.88 32.60
N GLN A 145 -17.92 -37.24 31.73
CA GLN A 145 -19.06 -38.10 32.07
C GLN A 145 -18.76 -39.60 31.91
N THR A 146 -17.74 -39.99 31.11
CA THR A 146 -17.39 -41.41 30.92
C THR A 146 -16.43 -41.99 31.99
N ARG A 147 -16.05 -41.23 33.01
CA ARG A 147 -15.12 -41.69 34.09
C ARG A 147 -15.80 -42.31 35.31
N GLN A 148 -17.12 -42.50 35.31
CA GLN A 148 -17.84 -43.25 36.35
C GLN A 148 -18.56 -44.48 35.78
N ALA A 149 -17.85 -45.40 35.14
CA ALA A 149 -18.27 -46.80 35.09
C ALA A 149 -17.10 -47.71 34.66
N VAL A 150 -17.01 -48.85 35.35
CA VAL A 150 -16.25 -50.07 35.03
C VAL A 150 -14.82 -50.17 35.58
N ASN A 151 -14.73 -51.05 36.57
CA ASN A 151 -13.59 -51.57 37.30
C ASN A 151 -13.30 -52.99 36.74
N GLY A 152 -12.05 -53.37 36.45
CA GLY A 152 -11.67 -54.78 36.16
C GLY A 152 -10.57 -55.00 35.11
N LYS A 153 -9.41 -55.51 35.58
CA LYS A 153 -8.13 -55.90 34.90
C LYS A 153 -8.24 -57.12 33.94
N PRO A 154 -7.13 -57.67 33.34
CA PRO A 154 -6.05 -57.06 32.53
C PRO A 154 -5.66 -57.87 31.26
N ALA A 155 -4.76 -57.28 30.44
CA ALA A 155 -3.73 -57.86 29.55
C ALA A 155 -4.11 -58.82 28.40
N ASP A 156 -3.75 -58.44 27.16
CA ASP A 156 -2.75 -59.18 26.37
C ASP A 156 -2.30 -58.43 25.11
N THR A 157 -1.12 -58.84 24.65
CA THR A 157 -0.15 -58.29 23.68
C THR A 157 -0.46 -58.45 22.19
N VAL A 158 0.34 -57.75 21.37
CA VAL A 158 0.86 -58.09 20.01
C VAL A 158 0.27 -57.33 18.79
N ASP A 159 1.13 -56.48 18.22
CA ASP A 159 1.54 -56.26 16.81
C ASP A 159 0.58 -56.54 15.62
N ILE A 160 0.58 -55.65 14.62
CA ILE A 160 1.11 -55.85 13.24
C ILE A 160 0.56 -54.80 12.24
N GLU A 161 1.51 -54.17 11.55
CA GLU A 161 1.62 -53.66 10.17
C GLU A 161 0.42 -53.21 9.28
N LYS A 162 0.69 -52.08 8.61
CA LYS A 162 0.58 -51.73 7.17
C LYS A 162 -0.67 -52.20 6.39
N ASP A 163 -1.29 -51.26 5.66
CA ASP A 163 -1.10 -51.26 4.19
C ASP A 163 -1.54 -49.98 3.47
N VAL A 164 -0.85 -49.76 2.36
CA VAL A 164 -0.97 -48.66 1.40
C VAL A 164 -2.11 -48.92 0.42
N LYS A 165 -2.84 -47.87 -0.01
CA LYS A 165 -3.34 -47.80 -1.40
C LYS A 165 -3.50 -46.37 -1.93
N LYS A 166 -2.81 -46.14 -3.05
CA LYS A 166 -2.78 -44.97 -3.94
C LYS A 166 -4.13 -44.73 -4.62
N GLY A 167 -4.44 -43.45 -4.83
CA GLY A 167 -5.31 -42.95 -5.90
C GLY A 167 -4.87 -41.53 -6.27
N SER A 168 -4.39 -41.37 -7.51
CA SER A 168 -3.77 -40.16 -8.08
C SER A 168 -4.81 -39.27 -8.76
N SER A 169 -4.74 -37.93 -8.60
CA SER A 169 -4.92 -37.00 -9.73
C SER A 169 -4.44 -35.57 -9.42
N ASP A 170 -3.66 -35.04 -10.36
CA ASP A 170 -3.40 -33.65 -10.78
C ASP A 170 -3.04 -32.53 -9.78
N LYS A 171 -1.80 -32.02 -9.89
CA LYS A 171 -1.32 -30.77 -9.28
C LYS A 171 -1.16 -29.69 -10.34
N GLY A 172 -2.14 -28.79 -10.42
CA GLY A 172 -1.92 -27.43 -10.94
C GLY A 172 -1.09 -26.63 -9.93
N LYS A 173 0.02 -26.03 -10.40
CA LYS A 173 0.87 -25.13 -9.62
C LYS A 173 0.18 -23.76 -9.53
N ASP A 174 -0.49 -23.49 -8.41
CA ASP A 174 -0.72 -22.12 -7.97
C ASP A 174 0.45 -21.68 -7.09
N SER A 175 1.26 -20.76 -7.62
CA SER A 175 2.29 -20.07 -6.87
C SER A 175 1.63 -19.08 -5.90
N SER A 176 1.24 -19.56 -4.72
CA SER A 176 0.85 -18.68 -3.62
C SER A 176 2.11 -18.01 -3.06
N ALA A 177 2.23 -16.71 -3.31
CA ALA A 177 3.20 -15.87 -2.62
C ALA A 177 3.00 -16.00 -1.09
N PRO A 178 4.08 -15.97 -0.29
CA PRO A 178 3.97 -16.10 1.16
C PRO A 178 3.16 -14.91 1.70
N LYS A 179 2.03 -15.22 2.37
CA LYS A 179 1.20 -14.22 3.04
C LYS A 179 2.04 -13.52 4.11
N ASN A 180 2.31 -12.23 3.91
CA ASN A 180 3.02 -11.41 4.88
C ASN A 180 2.16 -11.26 6.16
N PRO A 181 2.74 -11.44 7.36
CA PRO A 181 2.01 -11.35 8.63
C PRO A 181 1.56 -9.93 9.00
N SER A 182 1.95 -8.90 8.23
CA SER A 182 1.67 -7.48 8.52
C SER A 182 0.40 -6.92 7.88
N GLY A 183 -0.34 -7.71 7.09
CA GLY A 183 -1.60 -7.28 6.46
C GLY A 183 -1.45 -6.25 5.33
N ILE A 184 -0.23 -5.82 5.01
CA ILE A 184 0.07 -4.94 3.87
C ILE A 184 0.21 -5.78 2.62
N CYS A 185 -0.45 -5.40 1.52
CA CYS A 185 -0.35 -6.12 0.26
C CYS A 185 -0.18 -5.18 -0.95
N LYS A 186 0.21 -5.78 -2.07
CA LYS A 186 0.21 -5.09 -3.36
C LYS A 186 -1.20 -5.21 -3.94
N VAL A 187 -1.89 -4.09 -4.05
CA VAL A 187 -3.26 -4.05 -4.58
C VAL A 187 -3.22 -3.97 -6.10
N GLN A 188 -4.14 -4.69 -6.77
CA GLN A 188 -4.31 -4.58 -8.22
C GLN A 188 -5.03 -3.29 -8.56
N GLN A 189 -4.67 -2.67 -9.69
CA GLN A 189 -5.31 -1.46 -10.18
C GLN A 189 -6.11 -1.73 -11.44
N ASN A 190 -7.18 -0.98 -11.63
CA ASN A 190 -7.97 -0.97 -12.86
C ASN A 190 -8.07 0.46 -13.41
N VAL A 191 -8.48 0.58 -14.66
CA VAL A 191 -8.57 1.86 -15.39
C VAL A 191 -10.00 2.08 -15.87
N ALA A 192 -10.58 3.22 -15.52
CA ALA A 192 -11.86 3.68 -16.07
C ALA A 192 -11.63 4.91 -16.96
N LYS A 193 -12.14 4.85 -18.19
CA LYS A 193 -12.15 5.98 -19.12
C LYS A 193 -13.37 6.86 -18.85
N ILE A 194 -13.15 8.13 -18.53
CA ILE A 194 -14.20 9.09 -18.18
C ILE A 194 -14.26 10.16 -19.26
N PRO A 195 -15.35 10.25 -20.04
CA PRO A 195 -15.51 11.29 -21.04
C PRO A 195 -15.72 12.66 -20.39
N LEU A 196 -15.09 13.68 -20.94
CA LEU A 196 -15.24 15.08 -20.54
C LEU A 196 -15.98 15.84 -21.65
N LEU A 197 -17.14 16.41 -21.32
CA LEU A 197 -17.96 17.14 -22.28
C LEU A 197 -17.57 18.62 -22.30
N ALA A 198 -17.28 19.14 -23.50
CA ALA A 198 -17.08 20.56 -23.74
C ALA A 198 -18.36 21.16 -24.36
N PRO A 199 -19.09 22.04 -23.67
CA PRO A 199 -20.34 22.61 -24.19
C PRO A 199 -20.17 23.37 -25.52
N ASP A 200 -19.00 23.99 -25.71
CA ASP A 200 -18.63 24.75 -26.90
C ASP A 200 -18.11 23.88 -28.06
N ALA A 201 -17.74 22.62 -27.79
CA ALA A 201 -17.19 21.70 -28.78
C ALA A 201 -17.73 20.26 -28.57
N PRO A 202 -19.03 20.03 -28.82
CA PRO A 202 -19.70 18.78 -28.48
C PRO A 202 -19.18 17.55 -29.26
N HIS A 203 -18.58 17.76 -30.44
CA HIS A 203 -17.98 16.68 -31.24
C HIS A 203 -16.53 16.37 -30.86
N SER A 204 -15.91 17.19 -30.00
CA SER A 204 -14.53 16.97 -29.57
C SER A 204 -14.49 15.87 -28.52
N GLN A 205 -13.88 14.74 -28.85
CA GLN A 205 -13.65 13.68 -27.87
C GLN A 205 -12.53 14.09 -26.91
N GLN A 206 -12.87 14.21 -25.63
CA GLN A 206 -11.93 14.49 -24.55
C GLN A 206 -12.23 13.52 -23.42
N TRP A 207 -11.21 12.97 -22.80
CA TRP A 207 -11.37 12.01 -21.71
C TRP A 207 -10.20 12.07 -20.75
N VAL A 208 -10.42 11.51 -19.57
CA VAL A 208 -9.38 11.18 -18.60
C VAL A 208 -9.43 9.69 -18.30
N ASN A 209 -8.27 9.10 -18.05
CA ASN A 209 -8.18 7.74 -17.54
C ASN A 209 -7.99 7.81 -16.04
N LEU A 210 -8.97 7.32 -15.29
CA LEU A 210 -8.88 7.19 -13.84
C LEU A 210 -8.38 5.79 -13.50
N ARG A 211 -7.16 5.68 -13.00
CA ARG A 211 -6.67 4.44 -12.40
C ARG A 211 -6.99 4.42 -10.92
N TYR A 212 -7.47 3.29 -10.44
CA TYR A 212 -7.87 3.14 -9.05
C TYR A 212 -7.65 1.71 -8.57
N ASP A 213 -7.50 1.56 -7.25
CA ASP A 213 -7.30 0.26 -6.63
C ASP A 213 -8.57 -0.62 -6.68
N MET A 214 -8.38 -1.92 -6.84
CA MET A 214 -9.47 -2.89 -6.91
C MET A 214 -9.89 -3.45 -5.55
N GLU A 215 -9.18 -3.13 -4.48
CA GLU A 215 -9.48 -3.58 -3.12
C GLU A 215 -9.39 -2.41 -2.15
N LEU A 216 -10.37 -2.31 -1.25
CA LEU A 216 -10.35 -1.30 -0.18
C LEU A 216 -9.87 -1.99 1.11
N LEU A 217 -8.72 -1.54 1.62
CA LEU A 217 -8.15 -2.07 2.84
C LEU A 217 -8.32 -1.07 3.99
N PRO A 218 -8.59 -1.54 5.22
CA PRO A 218 -8.81 -0.66 6.37
C PRO A 218 -7.52 -0.03 6.91
N THR A 219 -6.36 -0.61 6.62
CA THR A 219 -5.05 -0.19 7.16
C THR A 219 -4.17 0.51 6.13
N GLN A 220 -4.55 0.47 4.85
CA GLN A 220 -3.77 0.96 3.73
C GLN A 220 -4.57 2.04 2.98
N CYS A 221 -3.90 3.04 2.44
CA CYS A 221 -4.57 4.06 1.63
C CYS A 221 -5.04 3.49 0.29
N PHE A 222 -6.09 4.09 -0.24
CA PHE A 222 -6.61 3.76 -1.56
C PHE A 222 -6.03 4.71 -2.60
N HIS A 223 -5.44 4.17 -3.65
CA HIS A 223 -4.72 4.95 -4.67
C HIS A 223 -5.68 5.35 -5.80
N LEU A 224 -5.56 6.60 -6.24
CA LEU A 224 -6.27 7.18 -7.37
C LEU A 224 -5.28 7.95 -8.24
N GLU A 225 -5.20 7.62 -9.53
CA GLU A 225 -4.38 8.34 -10.51
C GLU A 225 -5.27 8.85 -11.63
N VAL A 226 -5.31 10.17 -11.82
CA VAL A 226 -5.99 10.80 -12.96
C VAL A 226 -4.96 11.03 -14.05
N GLN A 227 -5.10 10.37 -15.20
CA GLN A 227 -4.19 10.46 -16.34
C GLN A 227 -4.88 11.14 -17.52
N TRP A 228 -4.17 12.05 -18.20
CA TRP A 228 -4.71 12.75 -19.35
C TRP A 228 -3.63 13.18 -20.34
N LEU A 229 -4.03 13.39 -21.59
CA LEU A 229 -3.13 13.71 -22.69
C LEU A 229 -3.73 14.74 -23.65
N VAL A 230 -4.85 14.40 -24.29
CA VAL A 230 -5.51 15.23 -25.33
C VAL A 230 -6.83 15.78 -24.81
N CYS A 231 -6.75 16.67 -23.80
CA CYS A 231 -7.92 17.33 -23.25
C CYS A 231 -7.58 18.74 -22.74
N ARG A 232 -8.60 19.60 -22.67
CA ARG A 232 -8.45 20.95 -22.11
C ARG A 232 -8.23 20.86 -20.60
N SER A 233 -7.20 21.55 -20.11
CA SER A 233 -6.85 21.55 -18.69
C SER A 233 -8.02 21.99 -17.79
N ALA A 234 -8.79 23.00 -18.21
CA ALA A 234 -9.95 23.48 -17.43
C ALA A 234 -10.97 22.37 -17.15
N LEU A 235 -11.25 21.49 -18.12
CA LEU A 235 -12.20 20.37 -17.91
C LEU A 235 -11.63 19.32 -16.95
N VAL A 236 -10.32 19.11 -16.98
CA VAL A 236 -9.63 18.21 -16.05
C VAL A 236 -9.64 18.80 -14.64
N ASP A 237 -9.38 20.10 -14.51
CA ASP A 237 -9.41 20.82 -13.24
C ASP A 237 -10.82 20.80 -12.62
N ASP A 238 -11.86 21.01 -13.44
CA ASP A 238 -13.26 20.89 -13.04
C ASP A 238 -13.60 19.46 -12.59
N PHE A 239 -13.14 18.45 -13.32
CA PHE A 239 -13.32 17.04 -12.96
C PHE A 239 -12.65 16.70 -11.62
N ILE A 240 -11.37 17.06 -11.45
CA ILE A 240 -10.61 16.84 -10.19
C ILE A 240 -11.29 17.58 -9.04
N THR A 241 -11.68 18.84 -9.25
CA THR A 241 -12.38 19.64 -8.23
C THR A 241 -13.72 19.01 -7.85
N GLY A 242 -14.48 18.51 -8.82
CA GLY A 242 -15.72 17.77 -8.61
C GLY A 242 -15.50 16.48 -7.82
N LEU A 243 -14.47 15.71 -8.17
CA LEU A 243 -14.07 14.47 -7.49
C LEU A 243 -13.71 14.75 -6.02
N THR A 244 -12.84 15.73 -5.77
CA THR A 244 -12.44 16.13 -4.42
C THR A 244 -13.63 16.66 -3.61
N ARG A 245 -14.51 17.45 -4.22
CA ARG A 245 -15.72 17.96 -3.56
C ARG A 245 -16.66 16.81 -3.16
N ARG A 246 -16.85 15.82 -4.04
CA ARG A 246 -17.73 14.67 -3.76
C ARG A 246 -17.16 13.75 -2.68
N ALA A 247 -15.85 13.51 -2.69
CA ALA A 247 -15.18 12.79 -1.60
C ALA A 247 -15.42 13.47 -0.24
N LYS A 248 -15.25 14.80 -0.17
CA LYS A 248 -15.51 15.59 1.04
C LYS A 248 -16.98 15.53 1.49
N GLN A 249 -17.94 15.51 0.56
CA GLN A 249 -19.37 15.35 0.88
C GLN A 249 -19.68 14.00 1.53
N PHE A 250 -18.92 12.95 1.18
CA PHE A 250 -19.00 11.64 1.81
C PHE A 250 -18.08 11.50 3.03
N SER A 251 -17.49 12.59 3.51
CA SER A 251 -16.52 12.60 4.63
C SER A 251 -15.32 11.69 4.41
N LEU A 252 -14.88 11.55 3.16
CA LEU A 252 -13.65 10.85 2.79
C LEU A 252 -12.49 11.85 2.70
N ASP A 253 -11.37 11.48 3.29
CA ASP A 253 -10.16 12.29 3.27
C ASP A 253 -9.31 11.95 2.03
N ILE A 254 -9.50 12.75 0.98
CA ILE A 254 -8.72 12.64 -0.27
C ILE A 254 -7.61 13.69 -0.28
N ILE A 255 -6.37 13.22 -0.39
CA ILE A 255 -5.18 14.07 -0.43
C ILE A 255 -4.48 13.97 -1.79
N PRO A 256 -4.02 15.09 -2.38
CA PRO A 256 -3.14 15.06 -3.54
C PRO A 256 -1.73 14.66 -3.10
N VAL A 257 -1.09 13.81 -3.88
CA VAL A 257 0.20 13.23 -3.50
C VAL A 257 1.22 13.48 -4.62
N PRO A 258 2.47 13.90 -4.30
CA PRO A 258 3.47 14.22 -5.31
C PRO A 258 3.95 12.98 -6.08
N GLU A 259 4.63 13.20 -7.21
CA GLU A 259 5.14 12.15 -8.11
C GLU A 259 6.12 11.14 -7.48
N ASN A 260 6.61 11.41 -6.27
CA ASN A 260 7.36 10.42 -5.49
C ASN A 260 6.52 9.16 -5.16
N TYR A 261 5.21 9.27 -5.32
CA TYR A 261 4.22 8.22 -5.25
C TYR A 261 4.36 7.26 -6.44
N GLY A 262 4.83 6.03 -6.19
CA GLY A 262 4.95 4.97 -7.20
C GLY A 262 6.32 4.83 -7.87
N ALA A 263 7.24 5.78 -7.70
CA ALA A 263 8.59 5.65 -8.24
C ALA A 263 9.49 4.80 -7.32
N SER A 264 10.03 3.69 -7.83
CA SER A 264 10.99 2.85 -7.09
C SER A 264 12.32 3.55 -6.83
N THR A 265 12.66 4.53 -7.67
CA THR A 265 13.87 5.33 -7.53
C THR A 265 13.72 6.43 -6.49
N LEU A 266 14.83 6.80 -5.85
CA LEU A 266 14.94 7.96 -4.95
C LEU A 266 15.31 9.26 -5.69
N ASP A 267 15.81 9.15 -6.93
CA ASP A 267 16.25 10.29 -7.75
C ASP A 267 15.08 10.87 -8.59
N ILE A 268 13.88 10.95 -8.00
CA ILE A 268 12.66 11.39 -8.71
C ILE A 268 12.78 12.85 -9.18
N HIS A 269 13.38 13.70 -8.33
CA HIS A 269 13.58 15.10 -8.65
C HIS A 269 14.97 15.56 -8.20
N PRO A 270 15.74 16.27 -9.04
CA PRO A 270 17.09 16.72 -8.73
C PRO A 270 17.22 17.64 -7.52
N LEU A 271 16.12 18.05 -6.90
CA LEU A 271 16.25 18.90 -5.73
C LEU A 271 15.42 18.44 -4.52
N ILE A 272 14.97 17.19 -4.56
CA ILE A 272 14.53 16.44 -3.39
C ILE A 272 15.73 15.59 -2.97
N CYS A 273 16.07 15.61 -1.68
CA CYS A 273 17.13 14.78 -1.15
C CYS A 273 16.57 13.88 -0.04
N PRO A 274 16.37 12.59 -0.33
CA PRO A 274 15.99 11.61 0.67
C PRO A 274 17.04 11.49 1.77
N VAL A 275 16.59 11.35 3.02
CA VAL A 275 17.48 11.22 4.19
C VAL A 275 17.40 9.79 4.70
N HIS A 276 18.55 9.15 4.89
CA HIS A 276 18.65 7.78 5.37
C HIS A 276 18.89 7.71 6.88
N PHE A 277 18.11 6.89 7.55
CA PHE A 277 18.36 6.41 8.90
C PHE A 277 18.78 4.93 8.80
N ALA A 278 20.04 4.64 9.09
CA ALA A 278 20.61 3.31 8.92
C ALA A 278 20.13 2.35 10.03
N ILE A 279 19.60 1.19 9.63
CA ILE A 279 19.14 0.15 10.55
C ILE A 279 20.22 -0.92 10.66
N HIS A 280 20.78 -1.07 11.85
CA HIS A 280 21.80 -2.09 12.16
C HIS A 280 21.22 -3.34 12.83
N VAL A 281 20.02 -3.21 13.40
CA VAL A 281 19.36 -4.26 14.16
C VAL A 281 17.99 -4.54 13.52
N PRO A 282 17.86 -5.55 12.64
CA PRO A 282 16.62 -5.76 11.87
C PRO A 282 15.36 -6.01 12.70
N SER A 283 15.49 -6.47 13.95
CA SER A 283 14.37 -6.69 14.85
C SER A 283 13.64 -5.41 15.25
N VAL A 284 14.24 -4.23 15.03
CA VAL A 284 13.58 -2.94 15.30
C VAL A 284 12.60 -2.52 14.22
N LEU A 285 12.68 -3.07 13.00
CA LEU A 285 11.85 -2.65 11.87
C LEU A 285 10.34 -2.73 12.18
N PRO A 286 9.79 -3.84 12.73
CA PRO A 286 8.38 -3.91 13.08
C PRO A 286 7.97 -2.90 14.16
N MET A 287 8.89 -2.55 15.08
CA MET A 287 8.64 -1.55 16.12
C MET A 287 8.58 -0.15 15.53
N VAL A 288 9.46 0.17 14.58
CA VAL A 288 9.43 1.44 13.83
C VAL A 288 8.14 1.53 13.01
N GLU A 289 7.79 0.49 12.26
CA GLU A 289 6.55 0.45 11.46
C GLU A 289 5.30 0.65 12.33
N LYS A 290 5.27 0.02 13.50
CA LYS A 290 4.19 0.22 14.47
C LYS A 290 4.14 1.67 14.96
N ALA A 291 5.28 2.25 15.36
CA ALA A 291 5.36 3.62 15.85
C ALA A 291 4.94 4.65 14.78
N LEU A 292 5.34 4.44 13.53
CA LEU A 292 4.93 5.28 12.39
C LEU A 292 3.40 5.39 12.31
N VAL A 293 2.69 4.27 12.40
CA VAL A 293 1.24 4.24 12.25
C VAL A 293 0.50 4.65 13.53
N SER A 294 0.92 4.13 14.70
CA SER A 294 0.16 4.33 15.94
C SER A 294 0.35 5.71 16.55
N THR A 295 1.52 6.31 16.38
CA THR A 295 1.94 7.49 17.17
C THR A 295 2.31 8.68 16.29
N LEU A 296 2.91 8.42 15.12
CA LEU A 296 3.49 9.46 14.28
C LEU A 296 2.60 9.87 13.10
N GLY A 297 1.33 9.46 13.09
CA GLY A 297 0.34 9.93 12.12
C GLY A 297 0.58 9.46 10.69
N PHE A 298 1.30 8.36 10.48
CA PHE A 298 1.47 7.76 9.16
C PHE A 298 0.36 6.75 8.83
N CYS A 299 0.03 6.66 7.55
CA CYS A 299 -0.78 5.61 6.99
C CYS A 299 0.10 4.72 6.09
N VAL A 300 -0.20 3.41 6.05
CA VAL A 300 0.45 2.52 5.11
C VAL A 300 0.03 2.90 3.70
N ASP A 301 1.01 3.10 2.84
CA ASP A 301 0.76 3.31 1.42
C ASP A 301 0.72 1.98 0.67
N GLY A 302 1.77 1.17 0.80
CA GLY A 302 1.80 -0.15 0.18
C GLY A 302 3.17 -0.79 0.17
N ILE A 303 3.29 -1.92 -0.52
CA ILE A 303 4.55 -2.62 -0.77
C ILE A 303 4.96 -2.41 -2.22
N TYR A 304 6.20 -1.99 -2.39
CA TYR A 304 6.82 -1.73 -3.67
C TYR A 304 8.11 -2.52 -3.81
N THR A 305 8.56 -2.69 -5.06
CA THR A 305 9.78 -3.44 -5.38
C THR A 305 10.85 -2.47 -5.86
N ALA A 306 11.98 -2.45 -5.17
CA ALA A 306 13.21 -1.81 -5.62
C ALA A 306 14.01 -2.81 -6.46
N THR A 307 14.33 -2.41 -7.69
CA THR A 307 15.11 -3.23 -8.61
C THR A 307 16.55 -3.36 -8.13
N LYS A 308 17.16 -4.52 -8.38
CA LYS A 308 18.55 -4.83 -7.97
C LYS A 308 19.59 -3.77 -8.36
N GLU A 309 19.34 -3.00 -9.42
CA GLU A 309 20.22 -1.96 -9.93
C GLU A 309 20.25 -0.72 -9.02
N LEU A 310 19.12 -0.40 -8.39
CA LEU A 310 18.98 0.75 -7.50
C LEU A 310 19.44 0.47 -6.08
N LEU A 311 19.45 -0.81 -5.68
CA LEU A 311 19.71 -1.24 -4.30
C LEU A 311 21.07 -0.76 -3.74
N PRO A 312 22.21 -0.89 -4.45
CA PRO A 312 23.49 -0.44 -3.92
C PRO A 312 23.60 1.07 -3.81
N THR A 313 23.06 1.81 -4.78
CA THR A 313 23.25 3.26 -4.88
C THR A 313 22.22 4.07 -4.10
N GLN A 314 20.99 3.56 -3.96
CA GLN A 314 19.87 4.31 -3.38
C GLN A 314 19.38 3.72 -2.06
N TYR A 315 19.60 2.43 -1.78
CA TYR A 315 19.06 1.80 -0.57
C TYR A 315 20.14 1.24 0.38
N ASN A 316 21.42 1.53 0.11
CA ASN A 316 22.57 1.07 0.90
C ASN A 316 22.65 -0.47 1.05
N VAL A 317 22.05 -1.22 0.12
CA VAL A 317 22.08 -2.68 0.14
C VAL A 317 23.28 -3.18 -0.67
N HIS A 318 24.24 -3.77 0.03
CA HIS A 318 25.47 -4.26 -0.58
C HIS A 318 25.26 -5.66 -1.17
N LYS A 319 25.69 -5.87 -2.42
CA LYS A 319 25.61 -7.16 -3.16
C LYS A 319 24.19 -7.77 -3.16
N PRO A 320 23.21 -7.12 -3.80
CA PRO A 320 21.85 -7.66 -3.87
C PRO A 320 21.81 -8.97 -4.66
N THR A 321 21.19 -10.00 -4.06
CA THR A 321 20.95 -11.30 -4.70
C THR A 321 19.73 -11.30 -5.64
N GLY A 322 18.96 -10.21 -5.66
CA GLY A 322 17.75 -10.02 -6.44
C GLY A 322 17.05 -8.73 -6.07
N ASP A 323 15.84 -8.54 -6.58
CA ASP A 323 14.99 -7.41 -6.22
C ASP A 323 14.56 -7.48 -4.75
N ARG A 324 14.36 -6.32 -4.12
CA ARG A 324 13.96 -6.22 -2.71
C ARG A 324 12.68 -5.41 -2.61
N ASN A 325 11.83 -5.81 -1.67
CA ASN A 325 10.61 -5.08 -1.38
C ASN A 325 10.87 -4.05 -0.28
N TYR A 326 10.20 -2.91 -0.40
CA TYR A 326 10.14 -1.87 0.62
C TYR A 326 8.68 -1.50 0.89
N ARG A 327 8.41 -1.06 2.11
CA ARG A 327 7.09 -0.55 2.50
C ARG A 327 7.13 0.96 2.47
N GLN A 328 6.12 1.57 1.90
CA GLN A 328 5.98 3.02 1.90
C GLN A 328 4.87 3.43 2.85
N TYR A 329 5.07 4.55 3.52
CA TYR A 329 4.15 5.17 4.44
C TYR A 329 3.98 6.63 4.06
N VAL A 330 2.75 7.12 4.08
CA VAL A 330 2.39 8.52 3.80
C VAL A 330 1.90 9.20 5.08
N HIS A 331 2.34 10.41 5.36
CA HIS A 331 1.84 11.15 6.52
C HIS A 331 0.45 11.72 6.21
N ARG A 332 -0.46 11.68 7.20
CA ARG A 332 -1.87 12.07 7.00
C ARG A 332 -2.06 13.57 6.75
N GLU A 333 -1.22 14.41 7.35
CA GLU A 333 -1.37 15.88 7.32
C GLU A 333 -0.24 16.62 6.60
N LEU A 334 0.92 15.97 6.44
CA LEU A 334 2.16 16.61 5.99
C LEU A 334 2.61 15.97 4.69
N SER A 335 3.20 16.75 3.79
CA SER A 335 3.68 16.24 2.50
C SER A 335 5.03 15.54 2.63
N CYS A 336 5.06 14.40 3.34
CA CYS A 336 6.22 13.53 3.47
C CYS A 336 5.86 12.05 3.43
N PHE A 337 6.87 11.24 3.09
CA PHE A 337 6.82 9.80 3.05
C PHE A 337 7.98 9.21 3.82
N VAL A 338 7.76 7.99 4.29
CA VAL A 338 8.80 7.14 4.85
C VAL A 338 8.82 5.83 4.08
N ARG A 339 9.98 5.43 3.59
CA ARG A 339 10.20 4.09 3.02
C ARG A 339 10.98 3.25 4.03
N VAL A 340 10.42 2.12 4.41
CA VAL A 340 11.07 1.15 5.29
C VAL A 340 11.61 0.01 4.41
N THR A 341 12.93 -0.14 4.44
CA THR A 341 13.67 -1.23 3.77
C THR A 341 14.26 -2.18 4.82
N ASP A 342 14.91 -3.25 4.37
CA ASP A 342 15.67 -4.15 5.25
C ASP A 342 16.91 -3.51 5.87
N ALA A 343 17.49 -2.49 5.22
CA ALA A 343 18.74 -1.84 5.65
C ALA A 343 18.57 -0.42 6.22
N SER A 344 17.50 0.29 5.85
CA SER A 344 17.32 1.69 6.25
C SER A 344 15.86 2.14 6.25
N VAL A 345 15.60 3.18 7.04
CA VAL A 345 14.38 3.98 6.95
C VAL A 345 14.73 5.25 6.18
N VAL A 346 14.03 5.50 5.07
CA VAL A 346 14.29 6.62 4.17
C VAL A 346 13.18 7.65 4.31
N TRP A 347 13.54 8.85 4.75
CA TRP A 347 12.64 10.00 4.83
C TRP A 347 12.63 10.77 3.51
N ILE A 348 11.45 11.05 2.97
CA ILE A 348 11.26 11.78 1.71
C ILE A 348 10.24 12.89 1.93
N SER A 349 10.67 14.15 1.97
CA SER A 349 9.77 15.31 2.12
C SER A 349 9.62 16.11 0.83
N SER A 350 8.47 16.73 0.64
CA SER A 350 8.27 17.75 -0.39
C SER A 350 9.12 18.98 -0.10
N ARG A 351 9.71 19.56 -1.15
CA ARG A 351 10.51 20.79 -1.06
C ARG A 351 9.69 22.01 -0.63
N ARG A 352 8.39 22.02 -0.93
CA ARG A 352 7.55 23.23 -0.77
C ARG A 352 7.17 23.53 0.68
N LEU A 353 7.49 22.65 1.63
CA LEU A 353 7.00 22.72 3.02
C LEU A 353 8.14 22.41 3.99
N HIS A 354 8.99 23.38 4.32
CA HIS A 354 9.87 23.31 5.48
C HIS A 354 9.19 23.95 6.68
N SER A 355 8.05 23.39 7.09
CA SER A 355 7.32 23.87 8.25
C SER A 355 8.02 23.41 9.54
N PRO A 356 7.91 24.16 10.65
CA PRO A 356 8.46 23.73 11.94
C PRO A 356 7.88 22.39 12.40
N GLU A 357 6.61 22.10 12.08
CA GLU A 357 5.96 20.82 12.36
C GLU A 357 6.62 19.67 11.59
N MET A 358 6.97 19.88 10.31
CA MET A 358 7.69 18.86 9.53
C MET A 358 9.08 18.60 10.09
N LYS A 359 9.80 19.64 10.52
CA LYS A 359 11.11 19.47 11.16
C LYS A 359 10.98 18.73 12.50
N ALA A 360 9.97 19.06 13.30
CA ALA A 360 9.70 18.34 14.56
C ALA A 360 9.37 16.87 14.32
N LEU A 361 8.52 16.56 13.34
CA LEU A 361 8.21 15.18 12.96
C LEU A 361 9.46 14.44 12.47
N PHE A 362 10.27 15.07 11.62
CA PHE A 362 11.53 14.50 11.13
C PHE A 362 12.47 14.11 12.29
N GLU A 363 12.69 15.02 13.25
CA GLU A 363 13.54 14.73 14.42
C GLU A 363 12.91 13.67 15.32
N THR A 364 11.58 13.61 15.43
CA THR A 364 10.87 12.60 16.21
C THR A 364 11.02 11.21 15.60
N VAL A 365 10.89 11.08 14.28
CA VAL A 365 11.16 9.82 13.56
C VAL A 365 12.62 9.41 13.73
N ARG A 366 13.55 10.36 13.58
CA ARG A 366 14.99 10.11 13.75
C ARG A 366 15.32 9.61 15.15
N ALA A 367 14.79 10.27 16.18
CA ALA A 367 14.98 9.88 17.58
C ALA A 367 14.36 8.51 17.86
N CYS A 368 13.13 8.26 17.40
CA CYS A 368 12.47 6.97 17.56
C CYS A 368 13.30 5.80 16.97
N VAL A 369 13.85 5.98 15.77
CA VAL A 369 14.72 4.97 15.13
C VAL A 369 15.99 4.76 15.97
N ALA A 370 16.64 5.83 16.42
CA ALA A 370 17.86 5.76 17.23
C ALA A 370 17.62 5.08 18.59
N ASP A 371 16.54 5.45 19.29
CA ASP A 371 16.20 4.92 20.62
C ASP A 371 15.86 3.43 20.57
N LEU A 372 15.09 3.00 19.56
CA LEU A 372 14.78 1.59 19.34
C LEU A 372 16.04 0.77 19.06
N GLN A 373 16.99 1.32 18.29
CA GLN A 373 18.27 0.66 18.04
C GLN A 373 19.18 0.62 19.27
N ALA A 374 19.17 1.64 20.11
CA ALA A 374 19.94 1.66 21.36
C ALA A 374 19.39 0.69 22.41
N THR A 375 18.07 0.53 22.46
CA THR A 375 17.38 -0.35 23.41
C THR A 375 17.44 -1.82 22.98
N ALA A 376 17.52 -2.09 21.68
CA ALA A 376 17.71 -3.43 21.17
C ALA A 376 19.15 -3.90 21.45
N LEU A 377 19.31 -4.70 22.52
CA LEU A 377 20.57 -5.32 22.89
C LEU A 377 21.29 -5.89 21.66
N PRO A 378 22.60 -5.62 21.47
CA PRO A 378 23.35 -6.28 20.40
C PRO A 378 23.29 -7.79 20.60
N PRO A 379 23.22 -8.60 19.52
CA PRO A 379 23.30 -10.04 19.66
C PRO A 379 24.59 -10.37 20.41
N LEU A 380 24.47 -11.13 21.50
CA LEU A 380 25.59 -11.65 22.28
C LEU A 380 26.66 -12.14 21.31
N ALA A 381 27.77 -11.42 21.23
CA ALA A 381 28.96 -11.93 20.59
C ALA A 381 29.31 -13.20 21.37
N ILE A 382 29.07 -14.36 20.76
CA ILE A 382 29.64 -15.61 21.23
C ILE A 382 31.13 -15.37 21.16
N ALA A 383 31.71 -15.03 22.31
CA ALA A 383 33.15 -14.94 22.48
C ALA A 383 33.69 -16.33 22.13
N ALA A 384 34.23 -16.47 20.92
CA ALA A 384 35.09 -17.57 20.59
C ALA A 384 36.33 -17.41 21.47
N THR A 385 36.27 -18.02 22.65
CA THR A 385 37.43 -18.39 23.44
C THR A 385 38.28 -19.33 22.59
N CYS A 386 39.19 -18.78 21.81
CA CYS A 386 40.36 -19.52 21.35
C CYS A 386 41.22 -19.78 22.59
N ALA A 387 41.04 -20.96 23.18
CA ALA A 387 41.95 -21.53 24.15
C ALA A 387 43.22 -22.00 23.42
N VAL A 388 44.35 -21.47 23.91
CA VAL A 388 45.74 -21.98 23.98
C VAL A 388 46.28 -22.79 22.81
#